data_AF-A0A7W9W5J0-F1
#
_entry.id   AF-A0A7W9W5J0-F1
#
_cell.length_a   1.000
_cell.length_b   1.000
_cell.length_c   1.000
_cell.angle_alpha   90.00
_cell.angle_beta   90.00
_cell.angle_gamma   90.00
#
_symmetry.space_group_name_H-M   'P 1'
#
loop_
_entity.id
_entity.type
_entity.pdbx_description
1 polymer ?
#
loop_
_entity_poly.entity_id
_entity_poly.type
_entity_poly.pdbx_seq_one_letter_code
_entity_poly.pdbx_strand_id
1 'polypeptide(L)'
;MKTFLPVLLLSFLSLPCQAQYGGFAGGGAGASAGASAAGMGAASTVAIGGDTGEISGQGRGGELPINGTAVFFTVLALAGVTLGGILIAQAKALEQVGVLKIVSTPPGEAPAKMREAWVGVKIPLRRTNAKPIAVSAFGVLSRKAENLTEQAYAVPGAEAIEALVKQSPAAAVWWCHNVPEVRNTGYLLIFPQESCQVEK
;
A
#
# COMPACT_ATOMS: atom_id res chain seq x y z
N MET A 1 -21.77 40.03 -2.95
CA MET A 1 -22.74 39.03 -3.48
C MET A 1 -22.34 38.66 -4.90
N LYS A 2 -21.70 37.50 -5.07
CA LYS A 2 -21.54 36.79 -6.35
C LYS A 2 -21.24 35.33 -6.01
N THR A 3 -22.32 34.60 -5.84
CA THR A 3 -22.42 33.14 -5.84
C THR A 3 -22.12 32.61 -7.24
N PHE A 4 -21.30 31.57 -7.38
CA PHE A 4 -21.61 30.34 -8.12
C PHE A 4 -20.47 29.31 -7.99
N LEU A 5 -20.88 28.09 -7.57
CA LEU A 5 -20.18 26.82 -7.43
C LEU A 5 -19.61 26.25 -8.77
N PRO A 6 -19.12 25.00 -8.86
CA PRO A 6 -18.15 24.25 -8.03
C PRO A 6 -17.03 23.62 -8.89
N VAL A 7 -15.84 23.45 -8.33
CA VAL A 7 -14.80 22.62 -8.97
C VAL A 7 -15.12 21.15 -8.72
N LEU A 8 -15.54 20.52 -9.81
CA LEU A 8 -15.67 19.09 -10.10
C LEU A 8 -14.93 18.13 -9.15
N LEU A 9 -15.73 17.17 -8.65
CA LEU A 9 -15.32 15.85 -8.20
C LEU A 9 -14.23 15.28 -9.13
N LEU A 10 -13.03 15.09 -8.58
CA LEU A 10 -12.08 14.09 -9.08
C LEU A 10 -12.57 12.70 -8.65
N SER A 11 -13.59 12.21 -9.35
CA SER A 11 -13.85 10.78 -9.43
C SER A 11 -12.76 10.16 -10.30
N PHE A 12 -11.59 9.91 -9.71
CA PHE A 12 -10.66 8.92 -10.24
C PHE A 12 -11.35 7.56 -10.13
N LEU A 13 -12.09 7.22 -11.19
CA LEU A 13 -12.50 5.88 -11.49
C LEU A 13 -11.24 5.01 -11.47
N SER A 14 -11.10 4.26 -10.38
CA SER A 14 -10.43 2.97 -10.37
C SER A 14 -11.04 2.16 -11.52
N LEU A 15 -10.44 2.26 -12.70
CA LEU A 15 -10.84 1.47 -13.85
C LEU A 15 -10.59 0.01 -13.45
N PRO A 16 -11.66 -0.81 -13.28
CA PRO A 16 -11.44 -2.22 -13.10
C PRO A 16 -10.84 -2.72 -14.43
N CYS A 17 -9.61 -3.24 -14.36
CA CYS A 17 -8.95 -3.96 -15.45
C CYS A 17 -9.73 -5.23 -15.90
N GLN A 18 -10.94 -5.43 -15.38
CA GLN A 18 -11.83 -6.58 -15.62
C GLN A 18 -12.66 -6.47 -16.91
N ALA A 19 -12.70 -5.34 -17.61
CA ALA A 19 -13.75 -5.11 -18.63
C ALA A 19 -13.32 -5.20 -20.11
N GLN A 20 -12.07 -5.55 -20.44
CA GLN A 20 -11.68 -5.87 -21.81
C GLN A 20 -10.85 -7.15 -21.79
N TYR A 21 -11.03 -8.01 -22.79
CA TYR A 21 -10.47 -9.36 -22.94
C TYR A 21 -11.30 -10.50 -22.32
N GLY A 22 -12.58 -10.56 -22.70
CA GLY A 22 -13.27 -11.84 -22.77
C GLY A 22 -12.70 -12.69 -23.91
N GLY A 23 -12.14 -13.86 -23.60
CA GLY A 23 -11.79 -14.86 -24.61
C GLY A 23 -10.53 -15.69 -24.34
N PHE A 24 -10.40 -16.33 -23.18
CA PHE A 24 -9.62 -17.57 -23.09
C PHE A 24 -10.45 -18.61 -22.34
N ALA A 25 -11.05 -19.51 -23.12
CA ALA A 25 -11.81 -20.66 -22.66
C ALA A 25 -10.89 -21.86 -22.45
N GLY A 26 -11.11 -22.58 -21.34
CA GLY A 26 -10.51 -23.88 -21.02
C GLY A 26 -9.99 -23.87 -19.58
N GLY A 27 -10.52 -24.60 -18.60
CA GLY A 27 -11.45 -25.72 -18.60
C GLY A 27 -10.94 -26.77 -17.61
N GLY A 28 -11.76 -27.14 -16.61
CA GLY A 28 -11.54 -28.27 -15.68
C GLY A 28 -11.04 -27.84 -14.28
N ALA A 29 -11.86 -27.72 -13.22
CA ALA A 29 -12.76 -28.65 -12.53
C ALA A 29 -12.05 -29.64 -11.57
N GLY A 30 -12.45 -29.57 -10.29
CA GLY A 30 -12.07 -30.46 -9.18
C GLY A 30 -11.95 -29.64 -7.88
N ALA A 31 -13.02 -29.37 -7.12
CA ALA A 31 -13.61 -30.23 -6.07
C ALA A 31 -12.57 -30.69 -5.03
N SER A 32 -12.74 -30.62 -3.72
CA SER A 32 -13.87 -30.29 -2.84
C SER A 32 -13.37 -30.36 -1.39
N ALA A 33 -14.03 -29.63 -0.50
CA ALA A 33 -14.34 -29.96 0.90
C ALA A 33 -13.21 -30.27 1.90
N GLY A 34 -13.21 -29.48 2.98
CA GLY A 34 -12.52 -29.78 4.24
C GLY A 34 -12.96 -28.80 5.33
N ALA A 35 -14.12 -29.07 5.93
CA ALA A 35 -14.65 -28.34 7.08
C ALA A 35 -14.13 -28.90 8.41
N SER A 36 -13.71 -28.04 9.31
CA SER A 36 -13.71 -28.18 10.79
C SER A 36 -12.80 -27.09 11.37
N ALA A 37 -12.96 -26.58 12.58
CA ALA A 37 -14.00 -26.53 13.59
C ALA A 37 -13.35 -25.73 14.74
N ALA A 38 -14.16 -25.05 15.54
CA ALA A 38 -13.92 -24.74 16.95
C ALA A 38 -12.65 -23.95 17.35
N GLY A 39 -12.89 -22.76 17.92
CA GLY A 39 -11.88 -22.00 18.63
C GLY A 39 -12.46 -20.77 19.34
N MET A 40 -13.47 -20.98 20.18
CA MET A 40 -13.92 -19.98 21.16
C MET A 40 -12.79 -19.72 22.17
N GLY A 41 -12.39 -18.47 22.35
CA GLY A 41 -11.32 -18.08 23.25
C GLY A 41 -11.49 -16.68 23.81
N ALA A 42 -12.14 -16.63 24.98
CA ALA A 42 -11.98 -15.68 26.09
C ALA A 42 -12.05 -14.16 25.84
N ALA A 43 -13.17 -13.61 26.31
CA ALA A 43 -13.30 -12.22 26.74
C ALA A 43 -12.22 -11.84 27.78
N SER A 44 -11.55 -10.72 27.57
CA SER A 44 -10.81 -10.02 28.62
C SER A 44 -11.64 -8.82 29.09
N THR A 45 -12.38 -9.04 30.17
CA THR A 45 -13.04 -8.00 30.96
C THR A 45 -11.96 -7.31 31.80
N VAL A 46 -11.58 -6.09 31.43
CA VAL A 46 -10.73 -5.25 32.29
C VAL A 46 -11.63 -4.55 33.29
N ALA A 47 -11.62 -5.03 34.53
CA ALA A 47 -12.16 -4.35 35.69
C ALA A 47 -11.15 -3.27 36.12
N ILE A 48 -11.52 -2.00 35.94
CA ILE A 48 -10.81 -0.88 36.56
C ILE A 48 -11.52 -0.58 37.87
N GLY A 49 -10.95 -1.06 38.97
CA GLY A 49 -11.30 -0.62 40.31
C GLY A 49 -10.70 0.77 40.55
N GLY A 50 -11.56 1.77 40.66
CA GLY A 50 -11.21 3.13 41.03
C GLY A 50 -11.82 3.45 42.38
N ASP A 51 -10.94 3.61 43.37
CA ASP A 51 -11.19 3.90 44.77
C ASP A 51 -12.01 5.19 44.95
N THR A 52 -13.13 5.11 45.68
CA THR A 52 -13.99 6.25 46.00
C THR A 52 -13.41 7.04 47.16
N GLY A 53 -12.39 7.86 46.88
CA GLY A 53 -11.85 8.85 47.81
C GLY A 53 -12.71 10.11 47.84
N GLU A 54 -13.49 10.25 48.92
CA GLU A 54 -14.29 11.41 49.29
C GLU A 54 -13.39 12.63 49.53
N ILE A 55 -13.45 13.64 48.66
CA ILE A 55 -12.81 14.95 48.89
C ILE A 55 -13.90 16.00 48.97
N SER A 56 -14.34 16.27 50.20
CA SER A 56 -15.05 17.51 50.55
C SER A 56 -14.12 18.70 50.35
N GLY A 57 -14.47 19.59 49.43
CA GLY A 57 -13.65 20.75 49.07
C GLY A 57 -14.49 21.88 48.47
N GLN A 58 -15.23 22.55 49.34
CA GLN A 58 -16.01 23.76 49.10
C GLN A 58 -15.12 24.92 48.60
N GLY A 59 -15.42 25.48 47.42
CA GLY A 59 -14.62 26.59 46.89
C GLY A 59 -15.14 27.24 45.61
N ARG A 60 -16.02 28.24 45.80
CA ARG A 60 -16.28 29.40 44.92
C ARG A 60 -16.55 29.15 43.44
N GLY A 61 -17.84 29.28 43.09
CA GLY A 61 -18.29 29.57 41.75
C GLY A 61 -17.66 30.85 41.20
N GLY A 62 -16.78 30.67 40.22
CA GLY A 62 -16.59 31.61 39.14
C GLY A 62 -17.17 30.94 37.90
N GLU A 63 -18.42 31.25 37.55
CA GLU A 63 -18.96 31.01 36.22
C GLU A 63 -18.10 31.79 35.22
N LEU A 64 -17.12 31.11 34.63
CA LEU A 64 -16.57 31.54 33.37
C LEU A 64 -17.67 31.33 32.32
N PRO A 65 -18.06 32.35 31.55
CA PRO A 65 -19.06 32.19 30.51
C PRO A 65 -18.52 31.18 29.49
N ILE A 66 -19.05 29.97 29.50
CA ILE A 66 -18.80 28.96 28.47
C ILE A 66 -19.50 29.46 27.21
N ASN A 67 -18.84 30.39 26.51
CA ASN A 67 -19.13 30.70 25.13
C ASN A 67 -18.83 29.43 24.33
N GLY A 68 -19.88 28.68 23.95
CA GLY A 68 -19.76 27.41 23.20
C GLY A 68 -18.88 27.52 21.94
N THR A 69 -18.70 28.72 21.41
CA THR A 69 -17.76 29.05 20.33
C THR A 69 -16.30 28.76 20.70
N ALA A 70 -15.85 29.11 21.91
CA ALA A 70 -14.44 28.94 22.30
C ALA A 70 -14.03 27.46 22.44
N VAL A 71 -14.93 26.62 22.96
CA VAL A 71 -14.72 25.16 23.04
C VAL A 71 -14.64 24.55 21.64
N PHE A 72 -15.51 25.00 20.72
CA PHE A 72 -15.54 24.52 19.35
C PHE A 72 -14.25 24.84 18.58
N PHE A 73 -13.72 26.05 18.70
CA PHE A 73 -12.45 26.45 18.06
C PHE A 73 -11.24 25.69 18.62
N THR A 74 -11.25 25.34 19.91
CA THR A 74 -10.14 24.62 20.53
C THR A 74 -10.08 23.16 20.07
N VAL A 75 -11.24 22.50 19.93
CA VAL A 75 -11.34 21.15 19.35
C VAL A 75 -10.98 21.14 17.86
N LEU A 76 -11.42 22.14 17.10
CA LEU A 76 -11.04 22.31 15.68
C LEU A 76 -9.55 22.54 15.49
N ALA A 77 -8.92 23.34 16.34
CA ALA A 77 -7.48 23.59 16.28
C ALA A 77 -6.67 22.32 16.56
N LEU A 78 -7.06 21.51 17.55
CA LEU A 78 -6.40 20.23 17.84
C LEU A 78 -6.62 19.19 16.73
N ALA A 79 -7.84 19.11 16.15
CA ALA A 79 -8.12 18.26 15.00
C ALA A 79 -7.34 18.70 13.75
N GLY A 80 -7.19 20.01 13.52
CA GLY A 80 -6.41 20.55 12.41
C GLY A 80 -4.92 20.21 12.52
N VAL A 81 -4.35 20.22 13.73
CA VAL A 81 -2.95 19.86 13.98
C VAL A 81 -2.69 18.37 13.76
N THR A 82 -3.61 17.49 14.18
CA THR A 82 -3.45 16.04 13.96
C THR A 82 -3.63 15.65 12.49
N LEU A 83 -4.64 16.18 11.79
CA LEU A 83 -4.82 15.97 10.35
C LEU A 83 -3.67 16.56 9.54
N GLY A 84 -3.23 17.78 9.86
CA GLY A 84 -2.11 18.43 9.18
C GLY A 84 -0.79 17.68 9.35
N GLY A 85 -0.49 17.20 10.57
CA GLY A 85 0.70 16.40 10.84
C GLY A 85 0.73 15.07 10.09
N ILE A 86 -0.41 14.38 9.98
CA ILE A 86 -0.55 13.13 9.23
C ILE A 86 -0.33 13.36 7.72
N LEU A 87 -0.88 14.44 7.16
CA LEU A 87 -0.69 14.76 5.74
C LEU A 87 0.77 15.08 5.40
N ILE A 88 1.47 15.81 6.27
CA ILE A 88 2.90 16.15 6.06
C ILE A 88 3.79 14.91 6.15
N ALA A 89 3.48 13.96 7.05
CA ALA A 89 4.25 12.71 7.16
C ALA A 89 4.15 11.84 5.89
N GLN A 90 2.96 11.77 5.28
CA GLN A 90 2.75 11.05 4.02
C GLN A 90 3.50 11.69 2.84
N ALA A 91 3.60 13.02 2.81
CA ALA A 91 4.36 13.73 1.78
C ALA A 91 5.86 13.43 1.81
N LYS A 92 6.46 13.22 2.99
CA LYS A 92 7.89 12.86 3.10
C LYS A 92 8.18 11.42 2.68
N ALA A 93 7.24 10.48 2.86
CA ALA A 93 7.36 9.11 2.36
C ALA A 93 7.23 9.00 0.82
N LEU A 94 6.84 10.10 0.17
CA LEU A 94 6.77 10.24 -1.29
C LEU A 94 8.01 10.92 -1.87
N GLU A 95 9.03 11.25 -1.08
CA GLU A 95 10.26 11.85 -1.61
C GLU A 95 10.94 10.85 -2.55
N GLN A 96 10.72 11.05 -3.85
CA GLN A 96 11.33 10.30 -4.93
C GLN A 96 12.79 10.74 -5.04
N VAL A 97 13.71 9.81 -4.83
CA VAL A 97 15.16 10.08 -4.80
C VAL A 97 15.89 9.66 -6.07
N GLY A 98 15.16 9.08 -7.02
CA GLY A 98 15.67 8.68 -8.32
C GLY A 98 14.67 7.82 -9.10
N VAL A 99 15.18 7.18 -10.15
CA VAL A 99 14.44 6.28 -11.03
C VAL A 99 15.25 4.99 -11.19
N LEU A 100 14.63 3.86 -10.87
CA LEU A 100 15.17 2.52 -11.17
C LEU A 100 14.79 2.17 -12.60
N LYS A 101 15.78 1.97 -13.47
CA LYS A 101 15.59 1.46 -14.82
C LYS A 101 16.00 0.00 -14.85
N ILE A 102 15.11 -0.87 -15.32
CA ILE A 102 15.43 -2.29 -15.53
C ILE A 102 16.14 -2.41 -16.88
N VAL A 103 17.38 -2.89 -16.89
CA VAL A 103 18.26 -2.88 -18.08
C VAL A 103 18.43 -4.25 -18.71
N SER A 104 18.17 -5.33 -17.98
CA SER A 104 18.19 -6.70 -18.50
C SER A 104 16.99 -7.49 -17.99
N THR A 105 16.73 -8.64 -18.60
CA THR A 105 15.59 -9.48 -18.25
C THR A 105 15.79 -10.07 -16.85
N PRO A 106 14.93 -9.76 -15.87
CA PRO A 106 15.09 -10.29 -14.53
C PRO A 106 14.94 -11.83 -14.55
N PRO A 107 15.67 -12.55 -13.68
CA PRO A 107 15.47 -13.98 -13.48
C PRO A 107 14.11 -14.25 -12.82
N GLY A 108 13.61 -15.48 -12.95
CA GLY A 108 12.40 -15.93 -12.26
C GLY A 108 11.49 -16.84 -13.10
N GLU A 109 10.41 -17.30 -12.46
CA GLU A 109 9.48 -18.31 -12.99
C GLU A 109 8.47 -17.78 -14.02
N ALA A 110 8.26 -16.46 -14.06
CA ALA A 110 7.31 -15.87 -14.99
C ALA A 110 7.73 -16.19 -16.46
N PRO A 111 6.77 -16.34 -17.39
CA PRO A 111 7.06 -16.62 -18.79
C PRO A 111 8.06 -15.60 -19.36
N ALA A 112 9.00 -16.06 -20.19
CA ALA A 112 10.08 -15.23 -20.72
C ALA A 112 9.59 -13.89 -21.29
N LYS A 113 8.51 -13.92 -22.09
CA LYS A 113 7.87 -12.72 -22.65
C LYS A 113 7.41 -11.70 -21.60
N MET A 114 6.92 -12.18 -20.45
CA MET A 114 6.46 -11.31 -19.35
C MET A 114 7.64 -10.74 -18.56
N ARG A 115 8.75 -11.47 -18.51
CA ARG A 115 10.00 -10.98 -17.90
C ARG A 115 10.69 -9.95 -18.79
N GLU A 116 10.75 -10.20 -20.10
CA GLU A 116 11.32 -9.28 -21.09
C GLU A 116 10.59 -7.94 -21.13
N ALA A 117 9.28 -7.93 -20.87
CA ALA A 117 8.49 -6.71 -20.79
C ALA A 117 8.94 -5.74 -19.69
N TRP A 118 9.69 -6.21 -18.69
CA TRP A 118 10.29 -5.34 -17.69
C TRP A 118 11.48 -4.54 -18.22
N VAL A 119 12.14 -4.99 -19.29
CA VAL A 119 13.33 -4.31 -19.82
C VAL A 119 12.94 -2.93 -20.36
N GLY A 120 13.62 -1.90 -19.87
CA GLY A 120 13.34 -0.50 -20.16
C GLY A 120 12.32 0.16 -19.23
N VAL A 121 11.64 -0.60 -18.36
CA VAL A 121 10.67 -0.03 -17.41
C VAL A 121 11.42 0.88 -16.43
N LYS A 122 10.87 2.08 -16.25
CA LYS A 122 11.36 3.09 -15.31
C LYS A 122 10.41 3.18 -14.12
N ILE A 123 10.92 2.82 -12.95
CA ILE A 123 10.18 2.79 -11.70
C ILE A 123 10.68 3.90 -10.78
N PRO A 124 9.81 4.79 -10.28
CA PRO A 124 10.17 5.76 -9.25
C PRO A 124 10.76 5.09 -8.01
N LEU A 125 11.96 5.52 -7.58
CA LEU A 125 12.53 5.06 -6.31
C LEU A 125 12.18 6.02 -5.19
N ARG A 126 11.50 5.50 -4.17
CA ARG A 126 11.32 6.20 -2.89
C ARG A 126 12.57 6.06 -2.04
N ARG A 127 12.79 7.03 -1.15
CA ARG A 127 13.94 7.05 -0.23
C ARG A 127 14.14 5.74 0.55
N THR A 128 13.06 5.06 0.93
CA THR A 128 13.11 3.78 1.66
C THR A 128 13.67 2.62 0.85
N ASN A 129 13.53 2.65 -0.48
CA ASN A 129 13.88 1.57 -1.39
C ASN A 129 15.08 1.93 -2.29
N ALA A 130 15.76 3.03 -1.98
CA ALA A 130 16.81 3.60 -2.82
C ALA A 130 18.12 2.79 -2.79
N LYS A 131 18.28 1.91 -1.80
CA LYS A 131 19.46 1.07 -1.64
C LYS A 131 19.10 -0.38 -1.89
N PRO A 132 19.94 -1.13 -2.62
CA PRO A 132 19.73 -2.55 -2.77
C PRO A 132 19.99 -3.25 -1.43
N ILE A 133 19.24 -4.31 -1.15
CA ILE A 133 19.26 -5.09 0.08
C ILE A 133 19.45 -6.57 -0.23
N ALA A 134 20.10 -7.30 0.67
CA ALA A 134 20.17 -8.75 0.59
C ALA A 134 18.85 -9.32 1.12
N VAL A 135 18.08 -9.97 0.26
CA VAL A 135 16.77 -10.54 0.59
C VAL A 135 16.57 -11.88 -0.10
N SER A 136 15.99 -12.85 0.62
CA SER A 136 15.44 -14.04 -0.03
C SER A 136 14.11 -13.67 -0.68
N ALA A 137 13.92 -14.07 -1.94
CA ALA A 137 12.67 -13.88 -2.66
C ALA A 137 11.89 -15.19 -2.72
N PHE A 138 10.66 -15.10 -3.23
CA PHE A 138 9.84 -16.27 -3.51
C PHE A 138 9.52 -16.32 -4.99
N GLY A 139 9.52 -17.53 -5.55
CA GLY A 139 9.03 -17.80 -6.90
C GLY A 139 7.59 -17.30 -7.03
N VAL A 140 7.34 -16.54 -8.10
CA VAL A 140 6.07 -15.83 -8.31
C VAL A 140 4.89 -16.79 -8.42
N LEU A 141 5.10 -17.97 -9.00
CA LEU A 141 4.05 -18.97 -9.22
C LEU A 141 4.15 -20.10 -8.20
N SER A 142 5.37 -20.58 -7.91
CA SER A 142 5.58 -21.70 -7.00
C SER A 142 5.48 -21.31 -5.52
N ARG A 143 5.65 -20.02 -5.19
CA ARG A 143 5.80 -19.50 -3.83
C ARG A 143 6.90 -20.17 -3.03
N LYS A 144 7.87 -20.80 -3.70
CA LYS A 144 9.03 -21.42 -3.05
C LYS A 144 10.09 -20.37 -2.80
N ALA A 145 10.73 -20.45 -1.64
CA ALA A 145 11.85 -19.58 -1.33
C ALA A 145 12.98 -19.83 -2.32
N GLU A 146 13.39 -18.78 -3.01
CA GLU A 146 14.59 -18.75 -3.83
C GLU A 146 15.60 -17.87 -3.11
N ASN A 147 16.74 -18.46 -2.76
CA ASN A 147 17.84 -17.69 -2.19
C ASN A 147 18.47 -16.88 -3.31
N LEU A 148 18.02 -15.62 -3.43
CA LEU A 148 18.80 -14.60 -4.10
C LEU A 148 19.97 -14.26 -3.16
N THR A 149 21.13 -14.84 -3.43
CA THR A 149 22.38 -14.53 -2.71
C THR A 149 22.94 -13.14 -3.04
N GLU A 150 22.23 -12.37 -3.87
CA GLU A 150 22.71 -11.11 -4.43
C GLU A 150 21.88 -9.91 -3.96
N GLN A 151 22.49 -8.73 -4.02
CA GLN A 151 21.83 -7.48 -3.66
C GLN A 151 20.70 -7.18 -4.65
N ALA A 152 19.53 -6.78 -4.15
CA ALA A 152 18.36 -6.54 -4.98
C ALA A 152 17.55 -5.32 -4.52
N TYR A 153 16.81 -4.71 -5.45
CA TYR A 153 15.87 -3.64 -5.17
C TYR A 153 14.49 -4.21 -4.85
N ALA A 154 13.96 -3.87 -3.67
CA ALA A 154 12.61 -4.21 -3.29
C ALA A 154 11.66 -3.06 -3.66
N VAL A 155 10.76 -3.32 -4.60
CA VAL A 155 9.86 -2.31 -5.17
C VAL A 155 8.41 -2.68 -4.84
N PRO A 156 7.57 -1.73 -4.38
CA PRO A 156 6.14 -1.98 -4.20
C PRO A 156 5.51 -2.52 -5.48
N GLY A 157 4.86 -3.68 -5.40
CA GLY A 157 4.31 -4.35 -6.57
C GLY A 157 3.30 -3.47 -7.33
N ALA A 158 2.46 -2.72 -6.61
CA ALA A 158 1.53 -1.79 -7.21
C ALA A 158 2.24 -0.73 -8.09
N GLU A 159 3.31 -0.11 -7.59
CA GLU A 159 4.07 0.91 -8.32
C GLU A 159 4.80 0.33 -9.54
N ALA A 160 5.38 -0.86 -9.39
CA ALA A 160 6.04 -1.56 -10.47
C ALA A 160 5.03 -1.89 -11.59
N ILE A 161 3.84 -2.37 -11.24
CA ILE A 161 2.79 -2.68 -12.21
C ILE A 161 2.27 -1.41 -12.88
N GLU A 162 2.07 -0.32 -12.15
CA GLU A 162 1.70 0.98 -12.75
C GLU A 162 2.74 1.47 -13.76
N ALA A 163 4.03 1.27 -13.48
CA ALA A 163 5.09 1.56 -14.44
C ALA A 163 5.05 0.62 -15.65
N LEU A 164 4.81 -0.69 -15.42
CA LEU A 164 4.71 -1.68 -16.48
C LEU A 164 3.52 -1.42 -17.41
N VAL A 165 2.36 -0.98 -16.89
CA VAL A 165 1.17 -0.66 -17.70
C VAL A 165 1.49 0.38 -18.79
N LYS A 166 2.35 1.36 -18.47
CA LYS A 166 2.73 2.43 -19.40
C LYS A 166 3.55 1.92 -20.58
N GLN A 167 4.28 0.81 -20.42
CA GLN A 167 5.16 0.26 -21.45
C GLN A 167 4.57 -0.99 -22.12
N SER A 168 4.03 -1.92 -21.33
CA SER A 168 3.46 -3.19 -21.79
C SER A 168 2.19 -3.52 -21.00
N PRO A 169 1.02 -3.02 -21.43
CA PRO A 169 -0.24 -3.29 -20.75
C PRO A 169 -0.59 -4.78 -20.75
N ALA A 170 -0.23 -5.52 -21.80
CA ALA A 170 -0.46 -6.97 -21.87
C ALA A 170 0.31 -7.73 -20.77
N ALA A 171 1.56 -7.35 -20.50
CA ALA A 171 2.33 -7.96 -19.42
C ALA A 171 1.75 -7.61 -18.05
N ALA A 172 1.34 -6.34 -17.85
CA ALA A 172 0.70 -5.92 -16.62
C ALA A 172 -0.60 -6.70 -16.31
N VAL A 173 -1.42 -6.97 -17.33
CA VAL A 173 -2.62 -7.81 -17.20
C VAL A 173 -2.25 -9.22 -16.78
N TRP A 174 -1.22 -9.82 -17.40
CA TRP A 174 -0.76 -11.15 -17.02
C TRP A 174 -0.33 -11.19 -15.55
N TRP A 175 0.44 -10.22 -15.09
CA TRP A 175 0.86 -10.12 -13.68
C TRP A 175 -0.34 -9.97 -12.74
N CYS A 176 -1.29 -9.08 -13.04
CA CYS A 176 -2.48 -8.90 -12.22
C CYS A 176 -3.37 -10.15 -12.18
N HIS A 177 -3.42 -10.93 -13.26
CA HIS A 177 -4.23 -12.14 -13.35
C HIS A 177 -3.58 -13.33 -12.62
N ASN A 178 -2.27 -13.53 -12.79
CA ASN A 178 -1.56 -14.69 -12.25
C ASN A 178 -1.05 -14.45 -10.82
N VAL A 179 -0.89 -13.18 -10.43
CA VAL A 179 -0.31 -12.78 -9.15
C VAL A 179 -1.13 -11.62 -8.58
N PRO A 180 -2.41 -11.86 -8.22
CA PRO A 180 -3.30 -10.78 -7.79
C PRO A 180 -2.77 -10.02 -6.57
N GLU A 181 -1.98 -10.69 -5.71
CA GLU A 181 -1.35 -10.10 -4.54
C GLU A 181 -0.31 -9.03 -4.87
N VAL A 182 0.17 -8.96 -6.11
CA VAL A 182 1.13 -7.91 -6.54
C VAL A 182 0.60 -6.50 -6.30
N ARG A 183 -0.72 -6.34 -6.23
CA ARG A 183 -1.39 -5.06 -5.97
C ARG A 183 -1.63 -4.79 -4.48
N ASN A 184 -1.42 -5.77 -3.61
CA ASN A 184 -1.64 -5.61 -2.19
C ASN A 184 -0.57 -4.71 -1.58
N THR A 185 -0.98 -3.87 -0.64
CA THR A 185 -0.04 -3.07 0.16
C THR A 185 0.94 -4.00 0.87
N GLY A 186 2.23 -3.70 0.77
CA GLY A 186 3.30 -4.51 1.37
C GLY A 186 3.82 -5.64 0.50
N TYR A 187 3.21 -5.94 -0.65
CA TYR A 187 3.79 -6.85 -1.62
C TYR A 187 4.95 -6.18 -2.35
N LEU A 188 6.12 -6.81 -2.33
CA LEU A 188 7.34 -6.28 -2.93
C LEU A 188 7.77 -7.20 -4.08
N LEU A 189 8.00 -6.60 -5.25
CA LEU A 189 8.74 -7.24 -6.33
C LEU A 189 10.22 -7.01 -6.12
N ILE A 190 10.99 -8.08 -6.24
CA ILE A 190 12.44 -8.06 -6.05
C ILE A 190 13.10 -8.05 -7.43
N PHE A 191 13.88 -7.01 -7.70
CA PHE A 191 14.65 -6.88 -8.93
C PHE A 191 16.13 -6.94 -8.59
N PRO A 192 16.88 -7.93 -9.10
CA PRO A 192 18.31 -8.03 -8.80
C PRO A 192 19.09 -6.80 -9.27
N GLN A 193 20.12 -6.41 -8.51
CA GLN A 193 20.88 -5.19 -8.78
C GLN A 193 21.54 -5.22 -10.16
N GLU A 194 22.05 -6.38 -10.59
CA GLU A 194 22.68 -6.59 -11.89
C GLU A 194 21.72 -6.39 -13.07
N SER A 195 20.41 -6.51 -12.82
CA SER A 195 19.36 -6.24 -13.82
C SER A 195 18.88 -4.80 -13.81
N CYS A 196 19.42 -3.94 -12.96
CA CYS A 196 18.93 -2.60 -12.71
C CYS A 196 20.01 -1.52 -12.84
N GLN A 197 19.58 -0.32 -13.19
CA GLN A 197 20.39 0.89 -13.18
C GLN A 197 19.63 2.01 -12.50
N VAL A 198 20.25 2.70 -11.53
CA VAL A 198 19.63 3.84 -10.85
C VAL A 198 20.05 5.14 -11.52
N GLU A 199 19.08 5.86 -12.06
CA GLU A 199 19.20 7.23 -12.56
C GLU A 199 18.81 8.20 -11.42
N LYS A 200 19.63 9.22 -11.14
CA LYS A 200 19.32 10.26 -10.15
C LYS A 200 18.66 11.46 -10.80
#